data_AF-A0A3B3U198-F1
#
_entry.id   AF-A0A3B3U198-F1
#
_cell.length_a   1.000
_cell.length_b   1.000
_cell.length_c   1.000
_cell.angle_alpha   90.00
_cell.angle_beta   90.00
_cell.angle_gamma   90.00
#
_symmetry.space_group_name_H-M   'P 1'
#
loop_
_entity.id
_entity.type
_entity.pdbx_description
1 polymer ?
#
loop_
_entity_poly.entity_id
_entity_poly.type
_entity_poly.pdbx_seq_one_letter_code
_entity_poly.pdbx_strand_id
1 'polypeptide(L)'
;MEFAIQHTWDSNPVDHEPIRLAYSDGKSGLKIEVSGPFFKGFHPPAEPGLPDLSLKIYEVASSVFLDSTKNNYLEVVLCACFFVLIIHSFLIIITPQQLLPIEFTTTITGDTWQGQALIPWTYFPPNVNKMNCYASHGIRENRTHEALYPIPKEDLVEGLYPDAIYQEYFQNFRLQSIMGEDWVQPESDLWRGKA
;
A
#
# COMPACT_ATOMS: atom_id res chain seq x y z
N MET A 1 -8.98 12.10 4.62
CA MET A 1 -8.67 12.15 3.17
C MET A 1 -9.03 10.80 2.57
N GLU A 2 -9.54 10.73 1.35
CA GLU A 2 -9.90 9.45 0.70
C GLU A 2 -9.43 9.46 -0.77
N PHE A 3 -8.95 8.31 -1.24
CA PHE A 3 -8.62 8.04 -2.63
C PHE A 3 -9.38 6.81 -3.14
N ALA A 4 -9.73 6.84 -4.42
CA ALA A 4 -10.34 5.71 -5.13
C ALA A 4 -9.42 5.30 -6.28
N ILE A 5 -9.09 4.02 -6.35
CA ILE A 5 -8.29 3.44 -7.43
C ILE A 5 -9.25 3.08 -8.56
N GLN A 6 -9.16 3.82 -9.66
CA GLN A 6 -10.13 3.73 -10.77
C GLN A 6 -9.51 3.24 -12.08
N HIS A 7 -8.20 2.97 -12.08
CA HIS A 7 -7.47 2.58 -13.27
C HIS A 7 -6.57 1.39 -12.99
N THR A 8 -6.42 0.53 -13.98
CA THR A 8 -5.34 -0.46 -14.06
C THR A 8 -3.98 0.24 -14.12
N TRP A 9 -2.92 -0.48 -13.80
CA TRP A 9 -1.53 0.00 -13.81
C TRP A 9 -1.12 0.66 -15.14
N ASP A 10 -1.74 0.26 -16.25
CA ASP A 10 -1.53 0.73 -17.62
C ASP A 10 -2.62 1.71 -18.11
N SER A 11 -3.25 2.44 -17.19
CA SER A 11 -4.17 3.54 -17.47
C SER A 11 -5.46 3.15 -18.21
N ASN A 12 -5.95 1.91 -18.06
CA ASN A 12 -7.30 1.55 -18.48
C ASN A 12 -8.28 1.71 -17.31
N PRO A 13 -9.52 2.17 -17.53
CA PRO A 13 -10.52 2.22 -16.48
C PRO A 13 -10.85 0.81 -15.97
N VAL A 14 -11.06 0.66 -14.67
CA VAL A 14 -11.55 -0.60 -14.07
C VAL A 14 -13.02 -0.83 -14.41
N ASP A 15 -13.44 -2.09 -14.42
CA ASP A 15 -14.81 -2.54 -14.75
C ASP A 15 -15.66 -2.94 -13.52
N HIS A 16 -15.16 -2.62 -12.33
CA HIS A 16 -15.80 -2.87 -11.04
C HIS A 16 -15.78 -1.63 -10.15
N GLU A 17 -16.42 -1.71 -8.97
CA GLU A 17 -16.34 -0.65 -7.98
C GLU A 17 -14.88 -0.41 -7.52
N PRO A 18 -14.42 0.85 -7.41
CA PRO A 18 -13.07 1.17 -6.99
C PRO A 18 -12.70 0.61 -5.61
N ILE A 19 -11.46 0.15 -5.46
CA ILE A 19 -10.83 0.00 -4.14
C ILE A 19 -10.55 1.40 -3.58
N ARG A 20 -10.99 1.65 -2.35
CA ARG A 20 -10.85 2.93 -1.67
C ARG A 20 -9.88 2.83 -0.51
N LEU A 21 -9.04 3.85 -0.37
CA LEU A 21 -8.11 4.02 0.74
C LEU A 21 -8.42 5.36 1.42
N ALA A 22 -8.82 5.30 2.68
CA ALA A 22 -9.10 6.45 3.51
C ALA A 22 -8.03 6.60 4.59
N TYR A 23 -7.63 7.84 4.82
CA TYR A 23 -6.60 8.23 5.76
C TYR A 23 -7.16 9.24 6.77
N SER A 24 -6.91 8.97 8.04
CA SER A 24 -7.30 9.83 9.16
C SER A 24 -6.25 9.86 10.27
N ASP A 25 -6.36 10.87 11.13
CA ASP A 25 -5.52 10.98 12.31
C ASP A 25 -5.87 9.88 13.33
N GLY A 26 -4.94 8.94 13.52
CA GLY A 26 -5.01 7.90 14.55
C GLY A 26 -4.37 8.30 15.89
N LYS A 27 -3.94 9.56 16.03
CA LYS A 27 -3.18 10.18 17.13
C LYS A 27 -1.75 9.66 17.27
N SER A 28 -1.57 8.36 17.48
CA SER A 28 -0.25 7.72 17.58
C SER A 28 0.32 7.26 16.24
N GLY A 29 -0.46 7.39 15.17
CA GLY A 29 -0.09 6.96 13.84
C GLY A 29 -1.11 7.40 12.79
N LEU A 30 -0.83 7.05 11.54
CA LEU A 30 -1.77 7.19 10.44
C LEU A 30 -2.77 6.05 10.50
N LYS A 31 -4.05 6.37 10.67
CA LYS A 31 -5.11 5.39 10.51
C LYS A 31 -5.38 5.24 9.00
N ILE A 32 -5.23 4.02 8.50
CA ILE A 32 -5.52 3.64 7.11
C ILE A 32 -6.71 2.69 7.11
N GLU A 33 -7.73 3.03 6.34
CA GLU A 33 -8.91 2.21 6.09
C GLU A 33 -8.97 1.88 4.61
N VAL A 34 -9.17 0.60 4.31
CA VAL A 34 -9.44 0.12 2.95
C VAL A 34 -10.86 -0.40 2.89
N SER A 35 -11.54 -0.13 1.78
CA SER A 35 -12.84 -0.72 1.49
C SER A 35 -13.01 -0.93 -0.01
N GLY A 36 -13.72 -1.98 -0.39
CA GLY A 36 -14.06 -2.21 -1.79
C GLY A 36 -14.54 -3.63 -2.06
N PRO A 37 -14.68 -4.00 -3.34
CA PRO A 37 -15.03 -5.36 -3.73
C PRO A 37 -14.02 -6.37 -3.21
N PHE A 38 -14.53 -7.55 -2.89
CA PHE A 38 -13.77 -8.73 -2.55
C PHE A 38 -13.87 -9.75 -3.67
N PHE A 39 -12.78 -9.97 -4.39
CA PHE A 39 -12.74 -10.75 -5.63
C PHE A 39 -12.55 -12.25 -5.40
N LYS A 40 -12.55 -12.69 -4.14
CA LYS A 40 -12.43 -14.12 -3.77
C LYS A 40 -11.18 -14.74 -4.40
N GLY A 41 -10.07 -14.00 -4.40
CA GLY A 41 -8.76 -14.44 -4.88
C GLY A 41 -8.20 -15.65 -4.13
N PHE A 42 -6.89 -15.90 -4.21
CA PHE A 42 -6.31 -17.01 -3.45
C PHE A 42 -6.36 -16.74 -1.93
N HIS A 43 -6.90 -17.70 -1.19
CA HIS A 43 -6.94 -17.72 0.26
C HIS A 43 -6.03 -18.85 0.72
N PRO A 44 -4.96 -18.58 1.50
CA PRO A 44 -4.17 -19.68 2.03
C PRO A 44 -5.06 -20.45 3.01
N PRO A 45 -4.98 -21.79 3.07
CA PRO A 45 -5.65 -22.53 4.14
C PRO A 45 -5.22 -21.96 5.49
N ALA A 46 -6.16 -21.91 6.43
CA ALA A 46 -6.04 -21.31 7.77
C ALA A 46 -5.03 -22.01 8.70
N GLU A 47 -3.99 -22.64 8.16
CA GLU A 47 -2.88 -23.15 8.96
C GLU A 47 -1.96 -21.98 9.34
N PRO A 48 -1.48 -21.93 10.60
CA PRO A 48 -0.53 -20.94 11.08
C PRO A 48 0.87 -21.20 10.49
N GLY A 49 0.98 -21.08 9.18
CA GLY A 49 2.25 -20.93 8.46
C GLY A 49 2.61 -19.46 8.33
N LEU A 50 3.90 -19.17 8.22
CA LEU A 50 4.37 -17.86 7.80
C LEU A 50 3.66 -17.48 6.48
N PRO A 51 3.05 -16.28 6.37
CA PRO A 51 2.42 -15.87 5.13
C PRO A 51 3.45 -15.97 4.01
N ASP A 52 3.04 -16.49 2.85
CA ASP A 52 3.88 -16.45 1.67
C ASP A 52 4.14 -14.97 1.38
N LEU A 53 5.35 -14.49 1.68
CA LEU A 53 5.73 -13.11 1.46
C LEU A 53 5.74 -12.74 -0.02
N SER A 54 5.55 -13.71 -0.93
CA SER A 54 5.04 -13.42 -2.26
C SER A 54 3.59 -12.96 -2.17
N LEU A 55 3.40 -11.71 -1.75
CA LEU A 55 2.14 -10.94 -1.80
C LEU A 55 1.41 -11.06 -3.14
N LYS A 56 2.13 -11.47 -4.18
CA LYS A 56 1.72 -11.86 -5.53
C LYS A 56 0.64 -12.92 -5.61
N ILE A 57 0.25 -13.58 -4.52
CA ILE A 57 -0.88 -14.52 -4.54
C ILE A 57 -2.15 -13.97 -3.88
N TYR A 58 -2.06 -12.94 -3.05
CA TYR A 58 -3.19 -12.44 -2.27
C TYR A 58 -3.89 -11.24 -2.90
N GLU A 59 -5.15 -11.08 -2.55
CA GLU A 59 -5.91 -9.86 -2.82
C GLU A 59 -5.48 -8.77 -1.83
N VAL A 60 -4.92 -7.69 -2.36
CA VAL A 60 -4.25 -6.66 -1.57
C VAL A 60 -4.60 -5.25 -2.04
N ALA A 61 -4.57 -4.31 -1.11
CA ALA A 61 -4.47 -2.90 -1.38
C ALA A 61 -3.24 -2.34 -0.67
N SER A 62 -2.49 -1.46 -1.32
CA SER A 62 -1.31 -0.85 -0.71
C SER A 62 -1.23 0.66 -0.88
N SER A 63 -0.53 1.30 0.05
CA SER A 63 -0.14 2.70 -0.02
C SER A 63 1.37 2.78 0.10
N VAL A 64 2.01 3.49 -0.83
CA VAL A 64 3.46 3.69 -0.84
C VAL A 64 3.75 5.15 -0.54
N PHE A 65 4.45 5.41 0.56
CA PHE A 65 4.84 6.74 1.01
C PHE A 65 6.34 6.92 0.79
N LEU A 66 6.71 7.86 -0.08
CA LEU A 66 8.07 8.02 -0.59
C LEU A 66 8.67 9.35 -0.11
N ASP A 67 9.90 9.26 0.41
CA ASP A 67 10.85 10.37 0.44
C ASP A 67 11.70 10.32 -0.83
N SER A 68 11.28 11.08 -1.84
CA SER A 68 11.95 11.08 -3.15
C SER A 68 13.34 11.72 -3.13
N THR A 69 13.71 12.42 -2.05
CA THR A 69 15.05 13.01 -1.92
C THR A 69 16.11 11.98 -1.53
N LYS A 70 15.69 10.88 -0.88
CA LYS A 70 16.55 9.79 -0.39
C LYS A 70 16.18 8.43 -0.97
N ASN A 71 15.20 8.37 -1.87
CA ASN A 71 14.65 7.13 -2.41
C ASN A 71 14.27 6.10 -1.33
N ASN A 72 13.72 6.60 -0.22
CA ASN A 72 13.29 5.81 0.93
C ASN A 72 11.77 5.71 0.91
N TYR A 73 11.20 4.50 0.98
CA TYR A 73 9.75 4.37 0.99
C TYR A 73 9.22 3.35 2.00
N LEU A 74 8.05 3.66 2.53
CA LEU A 74 7.22 2.75 3.30
C LEU A 74 6.09 2.24 2.41
N GLU A 75 5.98 0.93 2.25
CA GLU A 75 4.83 0.29 1.62
C GLU A 75 3.95 -0.40 2.68
N VAL A 76 2.71 0.05 2.78
CA VAL A 76 1.71 -0.55 3.68
C VAL A 76 0.79 -1.42 2.85
N VAL A 77 0.78 -2.74 3.08
CA VAL A 77 -0.04 -3.70 2.32
C VAL A 77 -1.14 -4.30 3.21
N LEU A 78 -2.38 -4.04 2.86
CA LEU A 78 -3.56 -4.59 3.52
C LEU A 78 -4.09 -5.75 2.68
N CYS A 79 -4.23 -6.93 3.26
CA CYS A 79 -4.84 -8.09 2.60
C CYS A 79 -6.23 -8.36 3.23
N ALA A 80 -7.18 -8.83 2.43
CA ALA A 80 -8.53 -9.12 2.90
C ALA A 80 -8.55 -10.19 4.02
N CYS A 81 -7.53 -11.05 4.10
CA CYS A 81 -7.47 -12.20 5.02
C CYS A 81 -6.49 -12.01 6.18
N PHE A 82 -5.44 -11.21 5.99
CA PHE A 82 -4.39 -10.94 6.97
C PHE A 82 -3.69 -9.63 6.62
N PHE A 83 -2.66 -9.23 7.37
CA PHE A 83 -1.96 -7.97 7.15
C PHE A 83 -0.47 -8.19 6.84
N VAL A 84 0.11 -7.36 5.96
CA VAL A 84 1.55 -7.37 5.67
C VAL A 84 2.11 -5.95 5.55
N LEU A 85 3.14 -5.61 6.30
CA LEU A 85 3.88 -4.35 6.14
C LEU A 85 5.22 -4.61 5.45
N ILE A 86 5.58 -3.84 4.41
CA ILE A 86 6.91 -3.94 3.77
C ILE A 86 7.59 -2.56 3.71
N ILE A 87 8.79 -2.45 4.27
CA ILE A 87 9.59 -1.21 4.29
C ILE A 87 10.81 -1.41 3.40
N HIS A 88 11.13 -0.51 2.46
CA HIS A 88 12.32 -0.63 1.64
C HIS A 88 13.13 0.68 1.55
N SER A 89 14.41 0.56 1.95
CA SER A 89 15.52 1.45 1.55
C SER A 89 16.62 0.58 0.94
N PHE A 90 16.77 0.64 -0.38
CA PHE A 90 17.66 -0.08 -1.30
C PHE A 90 18.08 -1.57 -1.11
N LEU A 91 17.99 -2.21 0.06
CA LEU A 91 18.18 -3.66 0.24
C LEU A 91 17.85 -4.13 1.66
N ILE A 92 16.56 -4.32 2.00
CA ILE A 92 16.19 -5.19 3.13
C ILE A 92 14.97 -6.01 2.70
N ILE A 93 15.22 -7.26 2.31
CA ILE A 93 14.15 -8.27 2.27
C ILE A 93 13.77 -8.52 3.72
N ILE A 94 12.60 -8.03 4.14
CA ILE A 94 12.06 -8.27 5.48
C ILE A 94 11.76 -9.77 5.59
N THR A 95 12.57 -10.48 6.38
CA THR A 95 12.18 -11.83 6.82
C THR A 95 11.00 -11.69 7.77
N PRO A 96 10.18 -12.73 8.00
CA PRO A 96 9.01 -12.63 8.87
C PRO A 96 9.29 -12.17 10.31
N GLN A 97 10.55 -12.20 10.75
CA GLN A 97 11.02 -11.70 12.05
C GLN A 97 11.10 -10.17 12.13
N GLN A 98 11.01 -9.47 11.00
CA GLN A 98 11.09 -8.00 10.89
C GLN A 98 9.73 -7.34 10.60
N LEU A 99 8.63 -8.11 10.60
CA LEU A 99 7.28 -7.55 10.60
C LEU A 99 7.09 -6.72 11.86
N LEU A 100 6.78 -5.44 11.69
CA LEU A 100 6.52 -4.56 12.82
C LEU A 100 5.09 -4.78 13.33
N PRO A 101 4.87 -4.87 14.66
CA PRO A 101 3.56 -5.11 15.23
C PRO A 101 2.64 -3.93 14.96
N ILE A 102 1.50 -4.20 14.32
CA ILE A 102 0.46 -3.22 14.01
C ILE A 102 -0.89 -3.79 14.40
N GLU A 103 -1.75 -2.95 14.95
CA GLU A 103 -3.16 -3.26 15.12
C GLU A 103 -3.83 -3.27 13.74
N PHE A 104 -4.29 -4.44 13.31
CA PHE A 104 -5.04 -4.62 12.07
C PHE A 104 -6.32 -5.40 12.31
N THR A 105 -7.39 -4.94 11.68
CA THR A 105 -8.67 -5.65 11.61
C THR A 105 -9.11 -5.73 10.15
N THR A 106 -9.65 -6.88 9.77
CA THR A 106 -10.28 -7.07 8.46
C THR A 106 -11.64 -7.73 8.65
N THR A 107 -12.59 -7.40 7.79
CA THR A 107 -13.92 -7.99 7.75
C THR A 107 -14.34 -8.17 6.31
N ILE A 108 -14.71 -9.40 5.96
CA ILE A 108 -15.31 -9.72 4.67
C ILE A 108 -16.82 -9.81 4.87
N THR A 109 -17.59 -9.03 4.12
CA THR A 109 -19.06 -9.02 4.14
C THR A 109 -19.59 -9.23 2.72
N GLY A 110 -20.07 -10.44 2.44
CA GLY A 110 -20.53 -10.82 1.10
C GLY A 110 -19.41 -10.71 0.07
N ASP A 111 -19.58 -9.83 -0.91
CA ASP A 111 -18.63 -9.56 -2.01
C ASP A 111 -17.81 -8.28 -1.76
N THR A 112 -17.67 -7.85 -0.50
CA THR A 112 -16.85 -6.69 -0.12
C THR A 112 -15.95 -7.03 1.06
N TRP A 113 -14.84 -6.32 1.18
CA TRP A 113 -13.99 -6.37 2.36
C TRP A 113 -13.65 -4.98 2.85
N GLN A 114 -13.38 -4.91 4.14
CA GLN A 114 -12.93 -3.71 4.83
C GLN A 114 -11.73 -4.07 5.68
N GLY A 115 -10.70 -3.24 5.64
CA GLY A 115 -9.51 -3.38 6.46
C GLY A 115 -9.20 -2.08 7.17
N GLN A 116 -8.70 -2.16 8.39
CA GLN A 116 -8.25 -1.00 9.15
C GLN A 116 -6.91 -1.31 9.80
N ALA A 117 -5.93 -0.44 9.61
CA ALA A 117 -4.62 -0.47 10.26
C ALA A 117 -4.29 0.87 10.91
N LEU A 118 -3.58 0.83 12.03
CA LEU A 118 -2.96 2.02 12.63
C LEU A 118 -1.44 1.94 12.46
N ILE A 119 -0.88 2.78 11.58
CA ILE A 119 0.55 2.77 11.24
C ILE A 119 1.27 3.80 12.12
N PRO A 120 2.15 3.39 13.05
CA PRO A 120 2.86 4.34 13.92
C PRO A 120 3.64 5.39 13.11
N TRP A 121 3.65 6.63 13.59
CA TRP A 121 4.38 7.72 12.93
C TRP A 121 5.86 7.42 12.74
N THR A 122 6.44 6.68 13.68
CA THR A 122 7.83 6.24 13.64
C THR A 122 8.13 5.27 12.49
N TYR A 123 7.15 4.82 11.71
CA TYR A 123 7.40 3.93 10.56
C TYR A 123 7.58 4.70 9.26
N PHE A 124 7.08 5.93 9.19
CA PHE A 124 7.15 6.75 7.97
C PHE A 124 8.55 7.35 7.77
N PRO A 125 9.04 7.42 6.52
CA PRO A 125 10.20 8.23 6.18
C PRO A 125 10.00 9.66 6.68
N PRO A 126 11.04 10.36 7.18
CA PRO A 126 10.89 11.68 7.79
C PRO A 126 10.44 12.79 6.82
N ASN A 127 10.56 12.55 5.51
CA ASN A 127 10.21 13.51 4.47
C ASN A 127 9.32 12.85 3.40
N VAL A 128 8.18 12.29 3.81
CA VAL A 128 7.17 11.83 2.84
C VAL A 128 6.72 13.01 2.00
N ASN A 129 7.10 13.01 0.72
CA ASN A 129 6.78 14.06 -0.23
C ASN A 129 6.06 13.55 -1.49
N LYS A 130 5.98 12.22 -1.64
CA LYS A 130 5.32 11.54 -2.75
C LYS A 130 4.52 10.34 -2.28
N MET A 131 3.45 10.01 -3.00
CA MET A 131 2.61 8.84 -2.71
C MET A 131 1.99 8.25 -3.97
N ASN A 132 1.78 6.94 -3.95
CA ASN A 132 0.86 6.23 -4.83
C ASN A 132 0.13 5.13 -4.06
N CYS A 133 -1.00 4.68 -4.60
CA CYS A 133 -1.75 3.55 -4.06
C CYS A 133 -1.94 2.49 -5.12
N TYR A 134 -2.02 1.24 -4.70
CA TYR A 134 -2.19 0.11 -5.60
C TYR A 134 -3.26 -0.84 -5.07
N ALA A 135 -3.90 -1.54 -5.99
CA ALA A 135 -4.71 -2.70 -5.66
C ALA A 135 -4.33 -3.85 -6.59
N SER A 136 -4.39 -5.07 -6.08
CA SER A 136 -4.23 -6.23 -6.94
C SER A 136 -5.07 -7.39 -6.45
N HIS A 137 -5.78 -8.00 -7.38
CA HIS A 137 -6.79 -9.02 -7.14
C HIS A 137 -6.85 -10.01 -8.29
N GLY A 138 -7.69 -11.05 -8.15
CA GLY A 138 -7.76 -12.16 -9.10
C GLY A 138 -6.89 -13.35 -8.71
N ILE A 139 -6.70 -14.28 -9.65
CA ILE A 139 -6.08 -15.59 -9.38
C ILE A 139 -4.96 -15.85 -10.40
N ARG A 140 -3.76 -16.16 -9.88
CA ARG A 140 -2.58 -16.57 -10.66
C ARG A 140 -2.23 -15.58 -11.78
N GLU A 141 -2.26 -16.03 -13.04
CA GLU A 141 -1.90 -15.26 -14.22
C GLU A 141 -3.00 -14.27 -14.66
N ASN A 142 -4.23 -14.43 -14.15
CA ASN A 142 -5.35 -13.54 -14.45
C ASN A 142 -5.52 -12.47 -13.37
N ARG A 143 -4.42 -12.01 -12.78
CA ARG A 143 -4.45 -10.95 -11.78
C ARG A 143 -4.63 -9.60 -12.47
N THR A 144 -5.46 -8.78 -11.85
CA THR A 144 -5.59 -7.38 -12.19
C THR A 144 -4.67 -6.59 -11.26
N HIS A 145 -3.97 -5.62 -11.83
CA HIS A 145 -3.12 -4.70 -11.11
C HIS A 145 -3.59 -3.29 -11.40
N GLU A 146 -3.79 -2.52 -10.34
CA GLU A 146 -4.38 -1.19 -10.38
C GLU A 146 -3.52 -0.20 -9.64
N ALA A 147 -3.59 1.05 -10.07
CA ALA A 147 -2.84 2.14 -9.47
C ALA A 147 -3.71 3.39 -9.41
N LEU A 148 -3.61 4.13 -8.31
CA LEU A 148 -4.22 5.46 -8.18
C LEU A 148 -3.62 6.42 -9.20
N TYR A 149 -2.29 6.36 -9.37
CA TYR A 149 -1.54 7.07 -10.40
C TYR A 149 -0.84 6.05 -11.29
N PRO A 150 -1.51 5.59 -12.37
CA PRO A 150 -0.98 4.59 -13.29
C PRO A 150 0.07 5.16 -14.25
N ILE A 151 0.73 4.27 -14.99
CA ILE A 151 1.65 4.64 -16.07
C ILE A 151 0.82 5.22 -17.22
N PRO A 152 1.07 6.47 -17.66
CA PRO A 152 0.39 7.05 -18.81
C PRO A 152 0.55 6.18 -20.06
N LYS A 153 -0.46 6.18 -20.94
CA LYS A 153 -0.48 5.29 -22.11
C LYS A 153 0.70 5.54 -23.07
N GLU A 154 1.13 6.79 -23.14
CA GLU A 154 2.27 7.26 -23.92
C GLU A 154 3.62 6.75 -23.40
N ASP A 155 3.70 6.39 -22.12
CA ASP A 155 4.93 5.93 -21.46
C ASP A 155 5.01 4.39 -21.39
N LEU A 156 3.98 3.68 -21.89
CA LEU A 156 3.96 2.23 -21.94
C LEU A 156 4.94 1.70 -22.99
N VAL A 157 5.98 1.02 -22.52
CA VAL A 157 7.02 0.37 -23.34
C VAL A 157 7.17 -1.11 -22.99
N GLU A 158 7.79 -1.87 -23.90
CA GLU A 158 8.10 -3.29 -23.66
C GLU A 158 9.04 -3.45 -22.46
N GLY A 159 8.77 -4.44 -21.59
CA GLY A 159 9.56 -4.72 -20.39
C GLY A 159 9.03 -4.12 -19.08
N LEU A 160 7.90 -3.40 -19.13
CA LEU A 160 7.17 -3.00 -17.92
C LEU A 160 6.37 -4.18 -17.34
N TYR A 161 6.26 -4.24 -16.01
CA TYR A 161 5.59 -5.30 -15.27
C TYR A 161 4.41 -4.73 -14.47
N PRO A 162 3.22 -5.37 -14.49
CA PRO A 162 2.03 -4.90 -13.79
C PRO A 162 2.18 -4.71 -12.27
N ASP A 163 3.05 -5.50 -11.63
CA ASP A 163 3.26 -5.51 -10.18
C ASP A 163 4.46 -4.69 -9.71
N ALA A 164 5.11 -3.95 -10.62
CA ALA A 164 6.26 -3.12 -10.29
C ALA A 164 5.85 -1.73 -9.76
N ILE A 165 6.68 -1.18 -8.86
CA ILE A 165 6.50 0.15 -8.29
C ILE A 165 7.32 1.16 -9.09
N TYR A 166 6.67 1.89 -9.97
CA TYR A 166 7.27 2.96 -10.78
C TYR A 166 7.18 4.31 -10.05
N GLN A 167 8.26 4.68 -9.37
CA GLN A 167 8.30 5.86 -8.52
C GLN A 167 8.15 7.19 -9.29
N GLU A 168 8.48 7.21 -10.59
CA GLU A 168 8.33 8.41 -11.42
C GLU A 168 6.88 8.93 -11.47
N TYR A 169 5.89 8.03 -11.38
CA TYR A 169 4.47 8.38 -11.48
C TYR A 169 3.82 8.75 -10.15
N PHE A 170 4.57 8.67 -9.04
CA PHE A 170 4.07 9.07 -7.73
C PHE A 170 3.80 10.58 -7.72
N GLN A 171 2.63 10.94 -7.19
CA GLN A 171 2.20 12.33 -7.10
C GLN A 171 2.63 12.96 -5.78
N ASN A 172 2.67 14.29 -5.77
CA ASN A 172 3.00 15.06 -4.58
C ASN A 172 2.02 14.75 -3.45
N PHE A 173 2.56 14.45 -2.29
CA PHE A 173 1.77 14.12 -1.11
C PHE A 173 2.48 14.59 0.14
N ARG A 174 1.70 15.05 1.12
CA ARG A 174 2.20 15.50 2.42
C ARG A 174 1.28 14.96 3.50
N LEU A 175 1.84 14.42 4.58
CA LEU A 175 1.06 13.96 5.72
C LEU A 175 0.28 15.11 6.39
N GLN A 176 0.78 16.35 6.26
CA GLN A 176 0.06 17.56 6.70
C GLN A 176 -1.31 17.73 6.03
N SER A 177 -1.52 17.19 4.83
CA SER A 177 -2.84 17.22 4.18
C SER A 177 -3.91 16.43 4.95
N ILE A 178 -3.50 15.60 5.92
CA ILE A 178 -4.37 14.85 6.83
C ILE A 178 -4.32 15.44 8.24
N MET A 179 -3.12 15.82 8.69
CA MET A 179 -2.84 16.20 10.07
C MET A 179 -2.98 17.71 10.37
N GLY A 180 -3.04 18.55 9.33
CA GLY A 180 -2.96 20.00 9.42
C GLY A 180 -1.55 20.54 9.16
N GLU A 181 -1.45 21.78 8.68
CA GLU A 181 -0.17 22.39 8.26
C GLU A 181 0.82 22.61 9.40
N ASP A 182 0.34 22.84 10.62
CA ASP A 182 1.19 23.01 11.81
C ASP A 182 1.73 21.68 12.36
N TRP A 183 1.29 20.54 11.80
CA TRP A 183 1.73 19.23 12.26
C TRP A 183 3.15 18.91 11.78
N VAL A 184 3.98 18.51 12.75
CA VAL A 184 5.35 18.07 12.53
C VAL A 184 5.43 16.56 12.74
N GLN A 185 5.96 15.86 11.75
CA GLN A 185 6.14 14.42 11.84
C GLN A 185 7.13 14.07 12.96
N PRO A 186 6.76 13.15 13.87
CA PRO A 186 7.68 12.61 14.87
C PRO A 186 8.93 11.99 14.25
N GLU A 187 10.06 12.07 14.96
CA GLU A 187 11.29 11.40 14.54
C GLU A 187 11.11 9.87 14.46
N SER A 188 11.86 9.26 13.55
CA SER A 188 11.88 7.81 13.37
C SER A 188 13.29 7.25 13.42
N ASP A 189 13.49 6.32 14.35
CA ASP A 189 14.74 5.58 14.50
C ASP A 189 14.98 4.61 13.35
N LEU A 190 13.91 4.18 12.67
CA LEU A 190 13.96 3.22 11.57
C LEU A 190 14.65 3.78 10.31
N TRP A 191 14.71 5.12 10.21
CA TRP A 191 15.28 5.85 9.06
C TRP A 191 16.60 6.56 9.38
N ARG A 192 17.09 6.49 10.63
CA ARG A 192 18.40 7.08 10.97
C ARG A 192 19.51 6.38 10.18
N GLY A 193 20.34 7.17 9.49
CA GLY A 193 21.50 6.67 8.75
C GLY A 193 21.19 5.97 7.43
N LYS A 194 19.93 5.96 6.97
CA LYS A 194 19.53 5.43 5.67
C LYS A 194 19.48 6.57 4.65
N ALA A 195 20.50 6.62 3.79
CA ALA A 195 20.68 7.59 2.72
C ALA A 195 20.66 6.90 1.36
#